data_AF-A0A5Q3DI16-F1
#
_entry.id   AF-A0A5Q3DI16-F1
#
_cell.length_a   1.000
_cell.length_b   1.000
_cell.length_c   1.000
_cell.angle_alpha   90.00
_cell.angle_beta   90.00
_cell.angle_gamma   90.00
#
_symmetry.space_group_name_H-M   'P 1'
#
loop_
_entity.id
_entity.type
_entity.pdbx_description
1 polymer ?
#
loop_
_entity_poly.entity_id
_entity_poly.type
_entity_poly.pdbx_seq_one_letter_code
_entity_poly.pdbx_strand_id
1 'polypeptide(L)'
;MGCSLSKNPGTESQNDNTPPNVPAPGDRLSFPQPYQDHLVMKGGQGVAKREAENMKFALETLGPPIPKVHHAFTAEIPEDPDIPETPLVEAHFIVMDYIKGSMIEKSWQSLNTTAKETVAQQVADVINKMQSTILNHMPVGPIERSQDAKFQGPWFTDYGAGPFNKLGVALVYI
;
A
#
# COMPACT_ATOMS: atom_id res chain seq x y z
N MET A 1 12.85 -57.56 23.78
CA MET A 1 13.50 -56.93 24.95
C MET A 1 13.76 -55.48 24.55
N GLY A 2 13.03 -54.45 24.94
CA GLY A 2 12.34 -54.19 26.21
C GLY A 2 13.03 -52.98 26.83
N CYS A 3 12.54 -51.77 26.59
CA CYS A 3 12.91 -50.58 27.36
C CYS A 3 11.71 -49.64 27.45
N SER A 4 11.49 -49.18 28.68
CA SER A 4 10.20 -48.83 29.26
C SER A 4 9.80 -47.37 29.08
N LEU A 5 8.49 -47.15 29.05
CA LEU A 5 7.83 -45.86 29.31
C LEU A 5 7.87 -45.54 30.82
N SER A 6 8.15 -44.29 31.20
CA SER A 6 7.49 -43.64 32.34
C SER A 6 7.60 -42.10 32.31
N LYS A 7 6.48 -41.48 31.92
CA LYS A 7 5.79 -40.26 32.45
C LYS A 7 6.58 -38.99 32.81
N ASN A 8 6.24 -37.91 32.10
CA ASN A 8 6.27 -36.50 32.56
C ASN A 8 5.35 -36.30 33.78
N PRO A 9 5.61 -35.27 34.61
CA PRO A 9 4.80 -34.03 34.46
C PRO A 9 5.58 -32.73 34.78
N GLY A 10 5.08 -31.60 34.29
CA GLY A 10 5.46 -30.28 34.80
C GLY A 10 5.65 -29.21 33.73
N THR A 11 4.54 -28.68 33.24
CA THR A 11 4.46 -27.55 32.31
C THR A 11 4.83 -26.25 33.02
N GLU A 12 5.90 -25.57 32.58
CA GLU A 12 6.06 -24.12 32.76
C GLU A 12 6.27 -23.52 31.36
N SER A 13 5.19 -23.00 30.79
CA SER A 13 5.27 -22.09 29.65
C SER A 13 5.75 -20.74 30.15
N GLN A 14 7.01 -20.40 29.87
CA GLN A 14 7.47 -19.01 29.94
C GLN A 14 6.67 -18.19 28.92
N ASN A 15 5.71 -17.42 29.41
CA ASN A 15 5.02 -16.39 28.65
C ASN A 15 6.00 -15.22 28.48
N ASP A 16 6.67 -15.18 27.33
CA ASP A 16 7.46 -14.04 26.90
C ASP A 16 6.51 -12.90 26.50
N ASN A 17 6.11 -12.08 27.48
CA ASN A 17 5.35 -10.85 27.27
C ASN A 17 6.31 -9.69 26.96
N THR A 18 7.21 -9.87 25.98
CA THR A 18 7.95 -8.73 25.42
C THR A 18 6.96 -7.93 24.55
N PRO A 19 6.70 -6.65 24.85
CA PRO A 19 5.82 -5.84 23.99
C PRO A 19 6.43 -5.75 22.58
N PRO A 20 5.60 -5.76 21.51
CA PRO A 20 6.10 -5.59 20.16
C PRO A 20 6.87 -4.27 20.08
N ASN A 21 8.07 -4.33 19.49
CA ASN A 21 9.01 -3.22 19.30
C ASN A 21 8.27 -1.93 18.94
N VAL A 22 8.19 -1.00 19.90
CA VAL A 22 7.64 0.33 19.66
C VAL A 22 8.66 1.09 18.80
N PRO A 23 8.28 1.65 17.63
CA PRO A 23 9.20 2.42 16.81
C PRO A 23 9.79 3.59 17.60
N ALA A 24 11.09 3.84 17.44
CA ALA A 24 11.75 4.98 18.08
C ALA A 24 11.24 6.30 17.48
N PRO A 25 11.15 7.39 18.27
CA PRO A 25 10.76 8.70 17.75
C PRO A 25 11.76 9.15 16.69
N GLY A 26 11.29 9.47 15.48
CA GLY A 26 12.11 10.00 14.38
C GLY A 26 12.15 9.16 13.10
N ASP A 27 11.59 7.94 13.10
CA ASP A 27 11.45 7.17 11.86
C ASP A 27 10.28 7.72 11.03
N ARG A 28 10.59 8.44 9.94
CA ARG A 28 9.60 8.86 8.94
C ARG A 28 8.81 7.61 8.50
N LEU A 29 7.49 7.64 8.69
CA LEU A 29 6.52 6.58 8.36
C LEU A 29 6.38 6.35 6.83
N SER A 30 7.48 6.32 6.08
CA SER A 30 7.48 6.07 4.64
C SER A 30 7.69 4.60 4.26
N PHE A 31 7.74 3.68 5.23
CA PHE A 31 7.84 2.24 4.96
C PHE A 31 6.70 1.45 5.61
N PRO A 32 6.06 0.51 4.86
CA PRO A 32 5.07 -0.40 5.41
C PRO A 32 5.69 -1.23 6.55
N GLN A 33 5.15 -1.11 7.76
CA GLN A 33 5.60 -1.91 8.92
C GLN A 33 4.79 -3.21 8.97
N PRO A 34 5.43 -4.39 9.08
CA PRO A 34 4.73 -5.66 9.23
C PRO A 34 3.93 -5.64 10.54
N TYR A 35 2.60 -5.80 10.42
CA TYR A 35 1.66 -5.80 11.55
C TYR A 35 1.42 -7.22 12.08
N GLN A 36 1.52 -8.23 11.20
CA GLN A 36 1.63 -9.68 11.45
C GLN A 36 2.40 -10.32 10.27
N ASP A 37 2.95 -11.53 10.37
CA ASP A 37 3.86 -12.17 9.38
C ASP A 37 3.37 -12.20 7.90
N HIS A 38 2.11 -11.85 7.66
CA HIS A 38 1.47 -11.81 6.35
C HIS A 38 0.74 -10.49 6.03
N LEU A 39 0.74 -9.52 6.94
CA LEU A 39 0.00 -8.26 6.81
C LEU A 39 0.89 -7.06 7.06
N VAL A 40 0.61 -5.99 6.35
CA VAL A 40 1.34 -4.73 6.44
C VAL A 40 0.38 -3.56 6.52
N MET A 41 0.77 -2.56 7.30
CA MET A 41 0.01 -1.33 7.46
C MET A 41 0.76 -0.17 6.81
N LYS A 42 0.09 0.52 5.90
CA LYS A 42 0.53 1.81 5.35
C LYS A 42 -0.41 2.89 5.88
N GLY A 43 0.13 3.97 6.41
CA GLY A 43 -0.71 5.07 6.86
C GLY A 43 0.03 6.36 7.16
N GLY A 44 -0.74 7.45 7.19
CA GLY A 44 -0.24 8.79 7.46
C GLY A 44 -1.02 9.86 6.70
N GLN A 45 -0.71 11.13 6.96
CA GLN A 45 -1.37 12.28 6.32
C GLN A 45 -1.21 12.28 4.79
N GLY A 46 -0.08 11.76 4.28
CA GLY A 46 0.19 11.68 2.84
C GLY A 46 -0.43 10.49 2.12
N VAL A 47 -1.10 9.58 2.83
CA VAL A 47 -1.73 8.41 2.22
C VAL A 47 -3.10 8.82 1.68
N ALA A 48 -3.33 8.66 0.38
CA ALA A 48 -4.61 9.01 -0.19
C ALA A 48 -5.65 7.91 0.11
N LYS A 49 -6.86 8.28 0.55
CA LYS A 49 -8.00 7.36 0.69
C LYS A 49 -8.20 6.45 -0.54
N ARG A 50 -8.01 7.02 -1.73
CA ARG A 50 -8.21 6.34 -3.02
C ARG A 50 -7.20 5.24 -3.31
N GLU A 51 -6.09 5.18 -2.58
CA GLU A 51 -5.07 4.16 -2.82
C GLU A 51 -5.61 2.76 -2.52
N ALA A 52 -6.39 2.60 -1.44
CA ALA A 52 -7.04 1.33 -1.11
C ALA A 52 -8.03 0.90 -2.20
N GLU A 53 -8.86 1.83 -2.68
CA GLU A 53 -9.84 1.56 -3.73
C GLU A 53 -9.20 1.26 -5.08
N ASN A 54 -8.12 1.97 -5.42
CA ASN A 54 -7.33 1.67 -6.61
C ASN A 54 -6.71 0.27 -6.55
N MET A 55 -6.21 -0.17 -5.39
CA MET A 55 -5.68 -1.52 -5.23
C MET A 55 -6.78 -2.59 -5.36
N LYS A 56 -7.96 -2.38 -4.76
CA LYS A 56 -9.10 -3.30 -4.92
C LYS A 56 -9.51 -3.41 -6.39
N PHE A 57 -9.69 -2.27 -7.06
CA PHE A 57 -10.04 -2.24 -8.47
C PHE A 57 -8.98 -2.92 -9.36
N ALA A 58 -7.70 -2.62 -9.11
CA ALA A 58 -6.62 -3.20 -9.87
C ALA A 58 -6.52 -4.72 -9.63
N LEU A 59 -6.77 -5.21 -8.41
CA LEU A 59 -6.80 -6.65 -8.12
C LEU A 59 -7.93 -7.35 -8.90
N GLU A 60 -9.13 -6.75 -8.94
CA GLU A 60 -10.28 -7.28 -9.68
C GLU A 60 -10.08 -7.26 -11.21
N THR A 61 -9.41 -6.22 -11.72
CA THR A 61 -9.30 -5.97 -13.16
C THR A 61 -8.03 -6.54 -13.79
N LEU A 62 -6.90 -6.42 -13.10
CA LEU A 62 -5.57 -6.79 -13.59
C LEU A 62 -5.07 -8.12 -13.00
N GLY A 63 -5.62 -8.56 -11.87
CA GLY A 63 -5.19 -9.77 -11.18
C GLY A 63 -3.84 -9.63 -10.45
N PRO A 64 -3.34 -10.72 -9.83
CA PRO A 64 -2.10 -10.72 -9.05
C PRO A 64 -0.85 -10.37 -9.90
N PRO A 65 0.22 -9.80 -9.30
CA PRO A 65 0.51 -9.69 -7.86
C PRO A 65 0.24 -8.28 -7.30
N ILE A 66 -0.99 -8.02 -6.86
CA ILE A 66 -1.39 -6.79 -6.17
C ILE A 66 -1.74 -7.16 -4.72
N PRO A 67 -1.27 -6.40 -3.71
CA PRO A 67 -1.64 -6.67 -2.32
C PRO A 67 -3.16 -6.64 -2.13
N LYS A 68 -3.74 -7.67 -1.51
CA LYS A 68 -5.16 -7.62 -1.13
C LYS A 68 -5.34 -6.66 0.02
N VAL A 69 -6.24 -5.69 -0.13
CA VAL A 69 -6.67 -4.80 0.95
C VAL A 69 -7.63 -5.55 1.86
N HIS A 70 -7.31 -5.63 3.16
CA HIS A 70 -8.18 -6.22 4.19
C HIS A 70 -8.97 -5.17 4.93
N HIS A 71 -8.38 -4.00 5.16
CA HIS A 71 -9.03 -2.91 5.87
C HIS A 71 -8.50 -1.55 5.41
N ALA A 72 -9.37 -0.54 5.40
CA ALA A 72 -8.99 0.85 5.15
C ALA A 72 -9.84 1.75 6.05
N PHE A 73 -9.21 2.70 6.74
CA PHE A 73 -9.86 3.55 7.74
C PHE A 73 -9.16 4.89 7.89
N THR A 74 -9.84 5.84 8.53
CA THR A 74 -9.30 7.14 8.93
C THR A 74 -9.08 7.21 10.43
N ALA A 75 -8.05 7.92 10.85
CA ALA A 75 -7.84 8.29 12.25
C ALA A 75 -7.19 9.67 12.34
N GLU A 76 -7.42 10.34 13.46
CA GLU A 76 -6.78 11.61 13.79
C GLU A 76 -5.39 11.33 14.38
N ILE A 77 -4.35 11.96 13.83
CA ILE A 77 -2.97 11.88 14.31
C ILE A 77 -2.41 13.28 14.56
N PRO A 78 -1.42 13.45 15.45
CA PRO A 78 -0.70 14.72 15.57
C PRO A 78 -0.08 15.13 14.23
N GLU A 79 -0.22 16.40 13.84
CA GLU A 79 0.41 16.95 12.63
C GLU A 79 1.94 16.80 12.68
N ASP A 80 2.52 17.10 13.83
CA ASP A 80 3.94 16.86 14.10
C ASP A 80 4.06 15.97 15.34
N PRO A 81 4.46 14.69 15.19
CA PRO A 81 4.60 13.78 16.32
C PRO A 81 5.73 14.18 17.28
N ASP A 82 6.66 15.05 16.86
CA ASP A 82 7.79 15.50 17.68
C ASP A 82 7.45 16.76 18.50
N ILE A 83 6.34 17.43 18.21
CA ILE A 83 5.90 18.65 18.91
C ILE A 83 4.68 18.32 19.81
N PRO A 84 4.79 18.48 21.13
CA PRO A 84 3.64 18.35 22.02
C PRO A 84 2.55 19.37 21.63
N GLU A 85 1.28 18.94 21.68
CA GLU A 85 0.10 19.80 21.49
C GLU A 85 -0.15 20.31 20.05
N THR A 86 0.44 19.70 19.01
CA THR A 86 0.02 20.05 17.64
C THR A 86 -1.43 19.67 17.37
N PRO A 87 -2.12 20.41 16.48
CA PRO A 87 -3.43 20.03 15.98
C PRO A 87 -3.44 18.59 15.48
N LEU A 88 -4.58 17.93 15.69
CA LEU A 88 -4.82 16.64 15.06
C LEU A 88 -5.20 16.85 13.59
N VAL A 89 -4.65 16.02 12.73
CA VAL A 89 -4.95 15.97 11.31
C VAL A 89 -5.50 14.60 10.94
N GLU A 90 -6.41 14.58 9.97
CA GLU A 90 -6.93 13.32 9.43
C GLU A 90 -5.81 12.60 8.67
N ALA A 91 -5.60 11.33 9.01
CA ALA A 91 -4.72 10.41 8.31
C ALA A 91 -5.48 9.19 7.84
N HIS A 92 -5.05 8.65 6.70
CA HIS A 92 -5.63 7.44 6.12
C HIS A 92 -4.70 6.26 6.35
N PHE A 93 -5.30 5.10 6.62
CA PHE A 93 -4.60 3.86 6.92
C PHE A 93 -5.15 2.72 6.07
N ILE A 94 -4.25 1.85 5.62
CA ILE A 94 -4.54 0.70 4.78
C ILE A 94 -3.82 -0.52 5.36
N VAL A 95 -4.58 -1.56 5.68
CA VAL A 95 -4.07 -2.87 6.06
C VAL A 95 -4.23 -3.80 4.86
N MET A 96 -3.11 -4.37 4.41
CA MET A 96 -3.04 -5.16 3.18
C MET A 96 -2.06 -6.33 3.30
N ASP A 97 -2.09 -7.25 2.34
CA ASP A 97 -1.14 -8.36 2.27
C ASP A 97 0.32 -7.86 2.23
N TYR A 98 1.19 -8.52 2.98
CA TYR A 98 2.63 -8.39 2.81
C TYR A 98 3.11 -9.28 1.66
N ILE A 99 3.63 -8.65 0.60
CA ILE A 99 4.25 -9.40 -0.51
C ILE A 99 5.71 -9.69 -0.16
N LYS A 100 6.00 -10.96 0.13
CA LYS A 100 7.37 -11.41 0.41
C LYS A 100 8.23 -11.25 -0.83
N GLY A 101 9.31 -10.48 -0.71
CA GLY A 101 10.26 -10.26 -1.79
C GLY A 101 11.35 -9.27 -1.41
N SER A 102 12.34 -9.15 -2.28
CA SER A 102 13.34 -8.07 -2.20
C SER A 102 12.98 -6.97 -3.19
N MET A 103 13.20 -5.71 -2.80
CA MET A 103 13.09 -4.58 -3.72
C MET A 103 14.02 -4.78 -4.91
N ILE A 104 13.49 -4.57 -6.12
CA ILE A 104 14.26 -4.67 -7.36
C ILE A 104 15.48 -3.74 -7.30
N GLU A 105 15.34 -2.52 -6.77
CA GLU A 105 16.45 -1.57 -6.60
C GLU A 105 17.64 -2.18 -5.85
N LYS A 106 17.38 -2.91 -4.76
CA LYS A 106 18.42 -3.53 -3.92
C LYS A 106 19.09 -4.72 -4.59
N SER A 107 18.33 -5.47 -5.40
CA SER A 107 18.84 -6.67 -6.07
C SER A 107 19.31 -6.42 -7.51
N TRP A 108 19.03 -5.26 -8.12
CA TRP A 108 19.24 -5.01 -9.55
C TRP A 108 20.66 -5.30 -10.02
N GLN A 109 21.67 -4.90 -9.25
CA GLN A 109 23.08 -5.11 -9.60
C GLN A 109 23.48 -6.58 -9.56
N SER A 110 22.81 -7.39 -8.73
CA SER A 110 23.06 -8.83 -8.61
C SER A 110 22.37 -9.67 -9.69
N LEU A 111 21.41 -9.08 -10.43
CA LEU A 111 20.71 -9.77 -11.50
C LEU A 111 21.59 -9.89 -12.75
N ASN A 112 21.59 -11.08 -13.36
CA ASN A 112 22.19 -11.29 -14.67
C ASN A 112 21.35 -10.63 -15.78
N THR A 113 21.91 -10.54 -16.99
CA THR A 113 21.26 -9.88 -18.13
C THR A 113 19.88 -10.45 -18.44
N THR A 114 19.76 -11.78 -18.51
CA THR A 114 18.49 -12.46 -18.77
C THR A 114 17.41 -12.15 -17.72
N ALA A 115 17.80 -12.08 -16.45
CA ALA A 115 16.89 -11.72 -15.36
C ALA A 115 16.43 -10.26 -15.47
N LYS A 116 17.34 -9.34 -15.83
CA LYS A 116 17.00 -7.93 -16.07
C LYS A 116 16.04 -7.76 -17.24
N GLU A 117 16.27 -8.46 -18.34
CA GLU A 117 15.38 -8.50 -19.50
C GLU A 117 14.00 -9.03 -19.12
N THR A 118 13.95 -10.10 -18.32
CA THR A 118 12.69 -10.67 -17.81
C THR A 118 11.92 -9.68 -16.94
N VAL A 119 12.60 -9.00 -16.01
CA VAL A 119 11.97 -7.96 -15.17
C VAL A 119 11.44 -6.81 -16.02
N ALA A 120 12.23 -6.34 -17.00
CA ALA A 120 11.80 -5.28 -17.90
C ALA A 120 10.56 -5.68 -18.71
N GLN A 121 10.54 -6.92 -19.23
CA GLN A 121 9.38 -7.45 -19.95
C GLN A 121 8.14 -7.54 -19.05
N GLN A 122 8.28 -8.04 -17.82
CA GLN A 122 7.16 -8.13 -16.86
C GLN A 122 6.58 -6.74 -16.55
N VAL A 123 7.43 -5.73 -16.34
CA VAL A 123 6.98 -4.36 -16.11
C VAL A 123 6.25 -3.81 -17.35
N ALA A 124 6.80 -4.03 -18.55
CA ALA A 124 6.15 -3.62 -19.79
C ALA A 124 4.79 -4.30 -19.98
N ASP A 125 4.68 -5.60 -19.69
CA ASP A 125 3.43 -6.36 -19.80
C ASP A 125 2.36 -5.82 -18.85
N VAL A 126 2.74 -5.50 -17.60
CA VAL A 126 1.82 -4.90 -16.63
C VAL A 126 1.35 -3.51 -17.08
N ILE A 127 2.26 -2.66 -17.59
CA ILE A 127 1.90 -1.34 -18.13
C ILE A 127 0.96 -1.47 -19.32
N ASN A 128 1.28 -2.33 -20.28
CA ASN A 128 0.46 -2.58 -21.46
C ASN A 128 -0.93 -3.10 -21.06
N LYS A 129 -1.01 -3.98 -20.07
CA LYS A 129 -2.29 -4.47 -19.52
C LYS A 129 -3.09 -3.34 -18.88
N MET A 130 -2.46 -2.49 -18.07
CA MET A 130 -3.13 -1.33 -17.46
C MET A 130 -3.68 -0.38 -18.52
N GLN A 131 -2.90 -0.07 -19.55
CA GLN A 131 -3.28 0.87 -20.61
C GLN A 131 -4.32 0.31 -21.58
N SER A 132 -4.34 -1.01 -21.79
CA SER A 132 -5.33 -1.67 -22.66
C SER A 132 -6.65 -2.00 -21.95
N THR A 133 -6.71 -1.81 -20.63
CA THR A 133 -7.92 -2.09 -19.86
C THR A 133 -9.02 -1.10 -20.25
N ILE A 134 -10.16 -1.62 -20.72
CA ILE A 134 -11.29 -0.80 -21.19
C ILE A 134 -12.12 -0.30 -20.00
N LEU A 135 -12.00 0.98 -19.69
CA LEU A 135 -12.70 1.64 -18.58
C LEU A 135 -13.93 2.44 -19.04
N ASN A 136 -14.36 2.31 -20.30
CA ASN A 136 -15.42 3.15 -20.90
C ASN A 136 -16.80 3.00 -20.23
N HIS A 137 -17.01 1.93 -19.47
CA HIS A 137 -18.22 1.72 -18.69
C HIS A 137 -18.21 2.48 -17.34
N MET A 138 -17.05 3.01 -16.95
CA MET A 138 -16.89 3.82 -15.75
C MET A 138 -16.83 5.32 -16.09
N PRO A 139 -17.32 6.20 -15.20
CA PRO A 139 -17.13 7.63 -15.36
C PRO A 139 -15.66 8.04 -15.36
N VAL A 140 -15.32 9.09 -16.12
CA VAL A 140 -13.99 9.70 -16.07
C VAL A 140 -13.75 10.27 -14.67
N GLY A 141 -12.64 9.88 -14.05
CA GLY A 141 -12.29 10.35 -12.71
C GLY A 141 -11.59 9.31 -11.85
N PRO A 142 -11.22 9.71 -10.62
CA PRO A 142 -10.74 8.78 -9.61
C PRO A 142 -11.79 7.72 -9.26
N ILE A 143 -11.33 6.54 -8.84
CA ILE A 143 -12.18 5.42 -8.40
C ILE A 143 -12.93 5.79 -7.11
N GLU A 144 -14.18 5.34 -7.00
CA GLU A 144 -15.10 5.63 -5.87
C GLU A 144 -15.43 7.14 -5.66
N ARG A 145 -15.71 7.86 -6.75
CA ARG A 145 -15.94 9.32 -6.73
C ARG A 145 -17.22 9.76 -5.98
N SER A 146 -17.14 10.92 -5.33
CA SER A 146 -18.25 11.90 -5.29
C SER A 146 -18.22 12.75 -6.57
N GLN A 147 -19.34 13.36 -6.98
CA GLN A 147 -19.38 14.18 -8.22
C GLN A 147 -18.37 15.33 -8.24
N ASP A 148 -17.93 15.78 -7.06
CA ASP A 148 -17.01 16.91 -6.87
C ASP A 148 -15.55 16.47 -6.64
N ALA A 149 -15.27 15.17 -6.80
CA ALA A 149 -13.94 14.62 -6.55
C ALA A 149 -12.90 15.19 -7.53
N LYS A 150 -11.93 15.91 -6.99
CA LYS A 150 -10.77 16.42 -7.74
C LYS A 150 -9.74 15.32 -7.98
N PHE A 151 -9.04 15.44 -9.10
CA PHE A 151 -7.83 14.70 -9.42
C PHE A 151 -6.69 15.27 -8.60
N GLN A 152 -5.90 14.38 -7.99
CA GLN A 152 -4.79 14.72 -7.10
C GLN A 152 -3.58 13.88 -7.49
N GLY A 153 -2.39 14.37 -7.19
CA GLY A 153 -1.13 13.69 -7.45
C GLY A 153 -0.04 14.65 -7.92
N PRO A 154 1.20 14.15 -8.14
CA PRO A 154 2.36 14.99 -8.46
C PRO A 154 2.23 15.83 -9.74
N TRP A 155 1.29 15.47 -10.61
CA TRP A 155 1.01 16.16 -11.87
C TRP A 155 -0.12 17.20 -11.76
N PHE A 156 -0.67 17.39 -10.55
CA PHE A 156 -1.69 18.37 -10.24
C PHE A 156 -1.16 19.33 -9.17
N THR A 157 -1.81 20.48 -9.01
CA THR A 157 -1.52 21.38 -7.87
C THR A 157 -1.95 20.72 -6.56
N ASP A 158 -1.51 21.27 -5.42
CA ASP A 158 -1.90 20.80 -4.09
C ASP A 158 -3.43 20.85 -3.87
N TYR A 159 -4.12 21.73 -4.60
CA TYR A 159 -5.58 21.85 -4.59
C TYR A 159 -6.30 20.86 -5.52
N GLY A 160 -5.56 20.10 -6.33
CA GLY A 160 -6.05 19.21 -7.37
C GLY A 160 -6.64 19.93 -8.60
N ALA A 161 -7.15 19.16 -9.56
CA ALA A 161 -7.86 19.67 -10.75
C ALA A 161 -9.17 18.91 -11.01
N GLY A 162 -10.05 19.46 -11.86
CA GLY A 162 -11.37 18.90 -12.15
C GLY A 162 -12.48 19.39 -11.19
N PRO A 163 -13.66 18.73 -11.14
CA PRO A 163 -13.98 17.47 -11.81
C PRO A 163 -14.10 17.61 -13.34
N PHE A 164 -13.58 16.64 -14.08
CA PHE A 164 -13.75 16.54 -15.54
C PHE A 164 -14.93 15.63 -15.82
N ASN A 165 -16.10 16.22 -16.08
CA ASN A 165 -17.37 15.51 -16.21
C ASN A 165 -17.65 14.99 -17.64
N LYS A 166 -16.78 15.31 -18.61
CA LYS A 166 -16.90 14.89 -20.02
C LYS A 166 -15.50 14.70 -20.63
N LEU A 167 -15.40 13.82 -21.63
CA LEU A 167 -14.31 13.82 -22.63
C LEU A 167 -14.47 15.07 -23.51
N GLY A 168 -14.21 16.25 -22.95
CA GLY A 168 -14.10 17.49 -23.71
C GLY A 168 -12.65 17.66 -24.14
N VAL A 169 -12.43 18.05 -25.39
CA VAL A 169 -11.12 18.47 -25.90
C VAL A 169 -10.64 19.64 -25.03
N ALA A 170 -9.82 19.35 -24.01
CA ALA A 170 -9.10 20.38 -23.31
C ALA A 170 -7.98 20.81 -24.25
N LEU A 171 -8.18 21.95 -24.92
CA LEU A 171 -7.06 22.69 -25.48
C LEU A 171 -6.21 23.14 -24.29
N VAL A 172 -5.22 22.32 -23.95
CA VAL A 172 -4.13 22.73 -23.06
C VAL A 172 -3.27 23.67 -23.88
N TYR A 173 -3.44 24.98 -23.69
CA TYR A 173 -2.41 25.93 -24.06
C TYR A 173 -1.27 25.76 -23.07
N ILE A 174 -0.15 25.23 -23.58
CA ILE A 174 1.16 25.25 -22.92
C ILE A 174 1.84 26.56 -23.28
#